data_AF-A0A4Y7U4E0-F1
#
_entry.id   AF-A0A4Y7U4E0-F1
#
_cell.length_a   1.000
_cell.length_b   1.000
_cell.length_c   1.000
_cell.angle_alpha   90.00
_cell.angle_beta   90.00
_cell.angle_gamma   90.00
#
_symmetry.space_group_name_H-M   'P 1'
#
loop_
_entity.id
_entity.type
_entity.pdbx_description
1 polymer ?
#
loop_
_entity_poly.entity_id
_entity_poly.type
_entity_poly.pdbx_seq_one_letter_code
_entity_poly.pdbx_strand_id
1 'polypeptide(L)' 'IKSSFEKVGADVVWTKIINKYNTIPLVKKVNPDLTDYTTNKALLGVFKMIAVEEKEIRNNISARTTPLLKSVFAMQDGK' A
#
# COMPACT_ATOMS: atom_id res chain seq x y z
N ILE A 1 -1.55 -13.34 -8.59
CA ILE A 1 -1.95 -13.33 -7.16
C ILE A 1 -3.02 -14.39 -6.90
N LYS A 2 -4.22 -14.27 -7.48
CA LYS A 2 -5.30 -15.27 -7.32
C LYS A 2 -4.87 -16.72 -7.59
N SER A 3 -4.27 -16.99 -8.76
CA SER A 3 -3.76 -18.33 -9.12
C SER A 3 -2.68 -18.87 -8.17
N SER A 4 -1.90 -17.98 -7.56
CA SER A 4 -0.85 -18.34 -6.59
C SER A 4 -1.47 -18.76 -5.25
N PHE A 5 -2.55 -18.13 -4.82
CA PHE A 5 -3.27 -18.47 -3.59
C PHE A 5 -4.11 -19.74 -3.73
N GLU A 6 -4.80 -19.90 -4.87
CA GLU A 6 -5.56 -21.11 -5.19
C GLU A 6 -4.66 -22.34 -5.25
N LYS A 7 -3.45 -22.21 -5.82
CA LYS A 7 -2.47 -23.30 -5.91
C LYS A 7 -2.05 -23.87 -4.54
N VAL A 8 -2.09 -23.06 -3.50
CA VAL A 8 -1.68 -23.45 -2.14
C VAL A 8 -2.86 -23.55 -1.17
N GLY A 9 -4.10 -23.37 -1.65
CA GLY A 9 -5.32 -23.39 -0.83
C GLY A 9 -5.41 -22.26 0.21
N ALA A 10 -4.65 -21.18 0.03
CA ALA A 10 -4.58 -20.08 1.00
C ALA A 10 -5.90 -19.29 1.07
N ASP A 11 -6.62 -19.22 -0.04
CA ASP A 11 -7.94 -18.59 -0.15
C ASP A 11 -8.98 -19.27 0.76
N VAL A 12 -9.02 -20.60 0.77
CA VAL A 12 -9.93 -21.40 1.59
C VAL A 12 -9.61 -21.26 3.09
N VAL A 13 -8.34 -21.37 3.44
CA VAL A 13 -7.88 -21.28 4.84
C VAL A 13 -8.13 -19.87 5.40
N TRP A 14 -7.78 -18.83 4.63
CA TRP A 14 -8.01 -17.44 5.01
C TRP A 14 -9.49 -17.16 5.24
N THR A 15 -10.34 -17.53 4.28
CA THR A 15 -11.80 -17.33 4.37
C THR A 15 -12.36 -17.95 5.65
N LYS A 16 -11.96 -19.18 5.98
CA LYS A 16 -12.43 -19.89 7.18
C LYS A 16 -12.01 -19.18 8.48
N ILE A 17 -10.75 -18.74 8.56
CA ILE A 17 -10.22 -18.08 9.75
C ILE A 17 -10.86 -16.69 9.93
N ILE A 18 -10.92 -15.90 8.88
CA ILE A 18 -11.44 -14.53 8.93
C ILE A 18 -12.94 -14.50 9.19
N ASN A 19 -13.71 -15.43 8.61
CA ASN A 19 -15.12 -15.54 8.93
C ASN A 19 -15.33 -15.83 10.42
N LYS A 20 -14.53 -16.71 11.03
CA LYS A 20 -14.60 -16.96 12.47
C LYS A 20 -14.14 -15.75 13.30
N TYR A 21 -13.06 -15.08 12.91
CA TYR A 21 -12.62 -13.84 13.56
C TYR A 21 -13.72 -12.77 13.56
N ASN A 22 -14.39 -12.57 12.42
CA ASN A 22 -15.46 -11.58 12.25
C ASN A 22 -16.74 -11.87 13.06
N THR A 23 -16.89 -13.08 13.60
CA THR A 23 -18.02 -13.41 14.52
C THR A 23 -17.80 -12.93 15.95
N ILE A 24 -16.57 -12.55 16.31
CA ILE A 24 -16.26 -12.06 17.64
C ILE A 24 -16.83 -10.63 17.79
N PRO A 25 -17.68 -10.36 18.78
CA PRO A 25 -18.20 -9.01 18.99
C PRO A 25 -17.07 -8.03 19.35
N LEU A 26 -17.26 -6.75 19.01
CA LEU A 26 -16.32 -5.64 19.26
C LEU A 26 -14.98 -5.69 18.49
N VAL A 27 -14.81 -6.60 17.52
CA VAL A 27 -13.64 -6.58 16.61
C VAL A 27 -13.91 -5.77 15.34
N LYS A 28 -12.84 -5.26 14.72
CA LYS A 28 -12.92 -4.64 13.40
C LYS A 28 -12.99 -5.74 12.35
N LYS A 29 -14.08 -5.78 11.59
CA LYS A 29 -14.27 -6.79 10.54
C LYS A 29 -13.17 -6.69 9.48
N VAL A 30 -12.67 -7.84 9.05
CA VAL A 30 -11.65 -7.99 8.00
C VAL A 30 -12.30 -8.61 6.76
N ASN A 31 -11.86 -8.23 5.56
CA ASN A 31 -12.39 -8.82 4.32
C ASN A 31 -11.94 -10.31 4.21
N PRO A 32 -12.88 -11.27 4.15
CA PRO A 32 -12.56 -12.68 3.97
C PRO A 32 -12.09 -13.02 2.55
N ASP A 33 -12.26 -12.14 1.55
CA ASP A 33 -11.63 -12.33 0.25
C ASP A 33 -10.14 -11.99 0.35
N LEU A 34 -9.30 -13.03 0.31
CA LEU A 34 -7.84 -12.90 0.40
C LEU A 34 -7.24 -12.08 -0.76
N THR A 35 -7.81 -12.20 -1.96
CA THR A 35 -7.30 -11.52 -3.15
C THR A 35 -7.56 -10.02 -3.04
N ASP A 36 -8.79 -9.64 -2.70
CA ASP A 36 -9.15 -8.23 -2.51
C ASP A 36 -8.40 -7.63 -1.30
N TYR A 37 -8.35 -8.33 -0.17
CA TYR A 37 -7.65 -7.86 1.02
C TYR A 37 -6.16 -7.60 0.75
N THR A 38 -5.48 -8.55 0.12
CA THR A 38 -4.03 -8.42 -0.16
C THR A 38 -3.77 -7.30 -1.17
N THR A 39 -4.62 -7.17 -2.20
CA THR A 39 -4.49 -6.12 -3.21
C THR A 39 -4.61 -4.74 -2.58
N ASN A 40 -5.65 -4.51 -1.77
CA ASN A 40 -5.85 -3.24 -1.08
C ASN A 40 -4.71 -2.94 -0.09
N LYS A 41 -4.23 -3.94 0.65
CA LYS A 41 -3.08 -3.75 1.57
C LYS A 41 -1.79 -3.41 0.83
N ALA A 42 -1.54 -4.04 -0.32
CA ALA A 42 -0.40 -3.71 -1.16
C ALA A 42 -0.50 -2.28 -1.70
N LEU A 43 -1.67 -1.86 -2.21
CA LEU A 43 -1.91 -0.49 -2.68
C LEU A 43 -1.68 0.53 -1.56
N LEU A 44 -2.24 0.29 -0.36
CA LEU A 44 -1.99 1.15 0.80
C LEU A 44 -0.50 1.26 1.14
N GLY A 45 0.25 0.15 1.03
CA GLY A 45 1.70 0.14 1.22
C GLY A 45 2.41 1.00 0.18
N VAL A 46 2.06 0.85 -1.11
CA VAL A 46 2.63 1.63 -2.21
C VAL A 46 2.36 3.12 -2.01
N PHE A 47 1.11 3.53 -1.76
CA PHE A 47 0.78 4.93 -1.54
C PHE A 47 1.45 5.51 -0.29
N LYS A 48 1.61 4.72 0.77
CA LYS A 48 2.36 5.14 1.95
C LYS A 48 3.82 5.44 1.63
N MET A 49 4.48 4.57 0.84
CA MET A 49 5.86 4.79 0.44
C MET A 49 5.99 5.98 -0.52
N ILE A 50 5.05 6.15 -1.45
CA ILE A 50 4.99 7.33 -2.32
C ILE A 50 4.88 8.61 -1.48
N ALA A 51 4.00 8.64 -0.47
CA ALA A 51 3.85 9.81 0.39
C ALA A 51 5.13 10.16 1.17
N VAL A 52 5.90 9.14 1.59
CA VAL A 52 7.21 9.34 2.21
C VAL A 52 8.19 9.95 1.22
N GLU A 53 8.30 9.37 0.02
CA GLU A 53 9.22 9.85 -1.02
C GLU A 53 8.85 11.26 -1.51
N GLU A 54 7.56 11.54 -1.69
CA GLU A 54 7.08 12.86 -2.09
C GLU A 54 7.42 13.92 -1.04
N LYS A 55 7.32 13.56 0.25
CA LYS A 55 7.72 14.45 1.34
C LYS A 55 9.21 14.78 1.29
N GLU A 56 10.07 13.79 1.02
CA GLU A 56 11.51 14.01 0.87
C GLU A 56 11.81 14.91 -0.33
N ILE A 57 11.22 14.63 -1.49
CA ILE A 57 11.37 15.46 -2.70
C ILE A 57 10.91 16.90 -2.44
N ARG A 58 9.80 17.12 -1.71
CA ARG A 58 9.28 18.48 -1.46
C ARG A 58 10.10 19.29 -0.46
N ASN A 59 10.76 18.66 0.50
CA ASN A 59 11.47 19.36 1.58
C ASN A 59 12.99 19.38 1.42
N ASN A 60 13.56 18.42 0.68
CA ASN A 60 15.00 18.26 0.54
C ASN A 60 15.44 18.48 -0.92
N ILE A 61 16.20 19.55 -1.16
CA ILE A 61 16.77 19.85 -2.49
C ILE A 61 17.64 18.70 -3.00
N SER A 62 18.40 18.04 -2.11
CA SER A 62 19.29 16.94 -2.48
C SER A 62 18.54 15.69 -2.98
N ALA A 63 17.25 15.55 -2.62
CA ALA A 63 16.41 14.46 -3.10
C ALA A 63 15.93 14.69 -4.56
N ARG A 64 16.08 15.91 -5.11
CA ARG A 64 15.67 16.27 -6.48
C ARG A 64 16.78 15.95 -7.47
N THR A 65 17.13 14.69 -7.57
CA THR A 65 18.30 14.23 -8.34
C THR A 65 18.09 14.28 -9.86
N THR A 66 16.84 14.16 -10.32
CA THR A 66 16.52 14.07 -11.75
C THR A 66 16.31 15.46 -12.40
N PRO A 67 16.58 15.61 -13.72
CA PRO A 67 16.32 16.86 -14.43
C PRO A 67 14.85 17.31 -14.36
N LEU A 68 13.92 16.34 -14.39
CA LEU A 68 12.49 16.63 -14.27
C LEU A 68 12.16 17.25 -12.91
N LEU A 69 12.65 16.66 -11.82
CA LEU A 69 12.39 17.19 -10.47
C LEU A 69 13.01 18.58 -10.29
N LYS A 70 14.24 18.79 -10.77
CA LYS A 70 14.87 20.12 -10.73
C LYS A 70 14.06 21.17 -11.51
N SER A 71 13.51 20.80 -12.67
CA SER A 71 12.66 21.69 -13.46
C SER A 71 11.32 22.01 -12.77
N VAL A 72 10.65 21.00 -12.21
CA VAL A 72 9.36 21.17 -11.50
C VAL A 72 9.50 22.08 -10.29
N PHE A 73 10.62 21.99 -9.58
CA PHE A 73 10.85 22.73 -8.34
C PHE A 73 11.76 23.96 -8.47
N ALA A 74 12.15 24.34 -9.69
CA ALA A 74 13.11 25.42 -9.95
C ALA A 74 12.72 26.75 -9.27
N MET A 75 11.43 27.08 -9.24
CA MET A 75 10.93 28.31 -8.59
C MET A 75 10.99 28.24 -7.06
N GLN A 76 10.89 27.04 -6.48
CA GLN A 76 10.97 26.82 -5.04
C GLN A 76 12.43 26.90 -4.55
N ASP A 77 13.39 26.51 -5.38
CA ASP A 77 14.83 26.45 -5.04
C ASP A 77 15.61 27.72 -5.37
N GLY A 78 15.05 28.59 -6.22
CA GLY A 78 15.63 29.88 -6.57
C GLY A 78 15.28 31.02 -5.59
N LYS A 79 14.55 30.73 -4.51
CA LYS A 79 14.33 31.63 -3.38
C LYS A 79 15.34 31.36 -2.27
#